data_AF-A0A8C6USS6-F1
#
_entry.id   AF-A0A8C6USS6-F1
#
_cell.length_a   1.000
_cell.length_b   1.000
_cell.length_c   1.000
_cell.angle_alpha   90.00
_cell.angle_beta   90.00
_cell.angle_gamma   90.00
#
_symmetry.space_group_name_H-M   'P 1'
#
loop_
_entity.id
_entity.type
_entity.pdbx_description
1 polymer ?
#
loop_
_entity_poly.entity_id
_entity_poly.type
_entity_poly.pdbx_seq_one_letter_code
_entity_poly.pdbx_strand_id
1 'polypeptide(L)'
;QMQTPVEITPLSVTVCGLRDSRNSILAQENHGNDPSPYGTSYIAASYGKYIESAGARVVPIRINRKEAEYEKLFNSINGLLLPGGDVDIQNSLFTRAAKIFYKLALKANDAGDYFPLWGTCQGLQQLTVLTANKYLSLSPQVFMTIVRDGSAQSSRLFKHFPKNLLKSLSQENITANFHHWSVSLQNFRVLLDVRGIPYSETQIYGKNIIYVENYYGYKK
;
A
#
# COMPACT_ATOMS: atom_id res chain seq x y z
N GLN A 1 21.63 -22.26 -23.83
CA GLN A 1 22.36 -21.03 -23.49
C GLN A 1 21.84 -20.54 -22.14
N MET A 2 22.68 -20.55 -21.12
CA MET A 2 22.33 -20.11 -19.77
C MET A 2 22.21 -18.58 -19.76
N GLN A 3 21.03 -18.05 -19.46
CA GLN A 3 20.85 -16.61 -19.21
C GLN A 3 21.50 -16.28 -17.86
N THR A 4 22.43 -15.35 -17.89
CA THR A 4 23.02 -14.73 -16.70
C THR A 4 21.93 -14.03 -15.88
N PRO A 5 22.00 -14.06 -14.54
CA PRO A 5 21.05 -13.32 -13.71
C PRO A 5 21.21 -11.82 -13.98
N VAL A 6 20.11 -11.16 -14.37
CA VAL A 6 20.05 -9.70 -14.39
C VAL A 6 20.05 -9.23 -12.94
N GLU A 7 21.12 -8.56 -12.54
CA GLU A 7 21.27 -7.93 -11.23
C GLU A 7 20.30 -6.74 -11.15
N ILE A 8 19.11 -6.97 -10.58
CA ILE A 8 18.14 -5.90 -10.32
C ILE A 8 18.64 -5.15 -9.09
N THR A 9 19.30 -4.03 -9.32
CA THR A 9 19.60 -3.05 -8.25
C THR A 9 18.28 -2.55 -7.67
N PRO A 10 18.05 -2.66 -6.35
CA PRO A 10 16.84 -2.13 -5.75
C PRO A 10 16.82 -0.60 -5.94
N LEU A 11 15.88 -0.11 -6.73
CA LEU A 11 15.60 1.31 -6.85
C LEU A 11 15.08 1.81 -5.51
N SER A 12 15.93 2.53 -4.79
CA SER A 12 15.57 3.29 -3.61
C SER A 12 14.49 4.31 -4.01
N VAL A 13 13.25 4.09 -3.58
CA VAL A 13 12.33 5.22 -3.38
C VAL A 13 12.92 5.98 -2.21
N THR A 14 13.79 6.95 -2.50
CA THR A 14 14.35 7.80 -1.46
C THR A 14 13.18 8.54 -0.83
N VAL A 15 12.84 8.20 0.41
CA VAL A 15 12.08 9.09 1.30
C VAL A 15 13.05 10.22 1.64
N CYS A 16 13.27 11.10 0.67
CA CYS A 16 14.28 12.14 0.72
C CYS A 16 13.82 13.17 1.74
N GLY A 17 14.43 13.14 2.93
CA GLY A 17 14.30 14.22 3.91
C GLY A 17 14.31 13.79 5.38
N LEU A 18 13.99 12.55 5.73
CA LEU A 18 13.91 12.14 7.13
C LEU A 18 15.02 11.13 7.44
N ARG A 19 16.19 11.65 7.86
CA ARG A 19 17.31 10.85 8.41
C ARG A 19 16.92 9.97 9.62
N ASP A 20 15.66 10.01 10.06
CA ASP A 20 15.14 9.17 11.15
C ASP A 20 13.69 8.67 10.94
N SER A 21 13.22 8.52 9.69
CA SER A 21 11.83 8.09 9.39
C SER A 21 11.48 6.74 10.03
N ARG A 22 10.46 6.74 10.91
CA ARG A 22 9.85 5.54 11.50
C ARG A 22 8.60 5.18 10.73
N ASN A 23 8.77 4.36 9.70
CA ASN A 23 7.66 3.88 8.90
C ASN A 23 7.13 2.59 9.49
N SER A 24 5.81 2.48 9.58
CA SER A 24 5.18 1.37 10.25
C SER A 24 4.54 0.39 9.28
N ILE A 25 4.47 -0.89 9.67
CA ILE A 25 3.76 -1.93 8.91
C ILE A 25 2.70 -2.54 9.82
N LEU A 26 1.46 -2.58 9.34
CA LEU A 26 0.37 -3.21 10.08
C LEU A 26 0.47 -4.74 10.00
N ALA A 27 0.51 -5.41 11.15
CA ALA A 27 0.38 -6.86 11.22
C ALA A 27 -1.04 -7.30 10.83
N GLN A 28 -1.20 -8.57 10.48
CA GLN A 28 -2.50 -9.18 10.22
C GLN A 28 -2.58 -10.53 10.91
N GLU A 29 -3.79 -11.06 11.07
CA GLU A 29 -4.02 -12.40 11.60
C GLU A 29 -3.25 -13.45 10.81
N ASN A 30 -2.81 -14.52 11.48
CA ASN A 30 -2.20 -15.63 10.76
C ASN A 30 -3.22 -16.30 9.84
N HIS A 31 -2.72 -16.89 8.75
CA HIS A 31 -3.55 -17.76 7.94
C HIS A 31 -4.04 -18.94 8.77
N GLY A 32 -5.31 -19.33 8.59
CA GLY A 32 -5.91 -20.45 9.34
C GLY A 32 -5.18 -21.79 9.17
N ASN A 33 -4.40 -21.95 8.09
CA ASN A 33 -3.61 -23.14 7.78
C ASN A 33 -2.11 -22.97 8.05
N ASP A 34 -1.68 -21.93 8.78
CA ASP A 34 -0.28 -21.78 9.17
C ASP A 34 0.13 -22.97 10.07
N PRO A 35 1.07 -23.84 9.65
CA PRO A 35 1.45 -25.01 10.41
C PRO A 35 2.36 -24.67 11.61
N SER A 36 2.85 -23.44 11.73
CA SER A 36 3.74 -23.02 12.82
C SER A 36 3.58 -21.54 13.19
N PRO A 37 2.40 -21.12 13.68
CA PRO A 37 2.19 -19.75 14.11
C PRO A 37 2.94 -19.49 15.42
N TYR A 38 4.00 -18.67 15.36
CA TYR A 38 4.75 -18.24 16.56
C TYR A 38 4.11 -17.03 17.27
N GLY A 39 2.77 -16.86 17.16
CA GLY A 39 2.03 -15.74 17.72
C GLY A 39 0.60 -15.66 17.17
N THR A 40 -0.11 -14.57 17.45
CA THR A 40 -1.51 -14.36 16.99
C THR A 40 -1.60 -13.53 15.70
N SER A 41 -0.48 -13.04 15.18
CA SER A 41 -0.42 -12.16 14.01
C SER A 41 0.98 -12.17 13.39
N TYR A 42 1.08 -11.87 12.10
CA TYR A 42 2.34 -11.83 11.37
C TYR A 42 2.49 -10.57 10.50
N ILE A 43 3.73 -10.34 10.06
CA ILE A 43 4.11 -9.41 8.99
C ILE A 43 5.07 -10.16 8.08
N ALA A 44 4.82 -10.20 6.77
CA ALA A 44 5.76 -10.82 5.84
C ALA A 44 7.07 -10.00 5.79
N ALA A 45 8.22 -10.68 5.92
CA ALA A 45 9.53 -10.04 6.00
C ALA A 45 9.90 -9.21 4.77
N SER A 46 9.29 -9.49 3.60
CA SER A 46 9.49 -8.73 2.37
C SER A 46 9.09 -7.27 2.51
N TYR A 47 8.03 -6.95 3.28
CA TYR A 47 7.63 -5.56 3.54
C TYR A 47 8.64 -4.81 4.41
N GLY A 48 9.24 -5.50 5.40
CA GLY A 48 10.31 -4.92 6.22
C GLY A 48 11.52 -4.54 5.36
N LYS A 49 12.00 -5.50 4.56
CA LYS A 49 13.11 -5.27 3.61
C LYS A 49 12.82 -4.17 2.60
N TYR A 50 11.57 -4.07 2.14
CA TYR A 50 11.14 -3.02 1.20
C TYR A 50 11.26 -1.61 1.80
N ILE A 51 10.87 -1.43 3.05
CA ILE A 51 11.00 -0.13 3.74
C ILE A 51 12.46 0.17 4.09
N GLU A 52 13.21 -0.84 4.53
CA GLU A 52 14.63 -0.69 4.89
C GLU A 52 15.50 -0.35 3.67
N SER A 53 15.22 -0.93 2.50
CA SER A 53 15.96 -0.62 1.26
C SER A 53 15.74 0.83 0.78
N ALA A 54 14.65 1.47 1.22
CA ALA A 54 14.37 2.89 1.02
C ALA A 54 15.05 3.81 2.06
N GLY A 55 15.82 3.25 3.00
CA GLY A 55 16.56 3.98 4.04
C GLY A 55 15.74 4.35 5.27
N ALA A 56 14.58 3.71 5.50
CA ALA A 56 13.72 3.96 6.65
C ALA A 56 13.76 2.81 7.67
N ARG A 57 13.47 3.11 8.94
CA ARG A 57 13.31 2.10 9.99
C ARG A 57 11.87 1.58 10.01
N VAL A 58 11.71 0.31 10.34
CA VAL A 58 10.42 -0.37 10.39
C VAL A 58 9.91 -0.48 11.82
N VAL A 59 8.66 -0.07 12.05
CA VAL A 59 7.94 -0.30 13.31
C VAL A 59 6.77 -1.26 13.07
N PRO A 60 6.78 -2.47 13.65
CA PRO A 60 5.65 -3.39 13.50
C PRO A 60 4.47 -2.94 14.37
N ILE A 61 3.30 -2.75 13.77
CA ILE A 61 2.06 -2.44 14.48
C ILE A 61 1.30 -3.73 14.74
N ARG A 62 1.20 -4.10 16.01
CA ARG A 62 0.39 -5.25 16.43
C ARG A 62 -1.09 -4.94 16.26
N ILE A 63 -1.85 -5.93 15.82
CA ILE A 63 -3.31 -5.90 15.85
C ILE A 63 -3.86 -6.13 17.26
N ASN A 64 -5.17 -5.94 17.42
CA ASN A 64 -5.91 -6.14 18.66
C ASN A 64 -5.44 -5.27 19.85
N ARG A 65 -5.14 -4.00 19.60
CA ARG A 65 -4.83 -3.00 20.63
C ARG A 65 -5.99 -2.04 20.88
N LYS A 66 -5.96 -1.34 22.01
CA LYS A 66 -6.93 -0.29 22.32
C LYS A 66 -6.68 0.93 21.42
N GLU A 67 -7.73 1.69 21.14
CA GLU A 67 -7.65 2.87 20.27
C GLU A 67 -6.64 3.90 20.79
N ALA A 68 -6.62 4.16 22.10
CA ALA A 68 -5.64 5.04 22.74
C ALA A 68 -4.17 4.58 22.55
N GLU A 69 -3.92 3.28 22.45
CA GLU A 69 -2.57 2.77 22.14
C GLU A 69 -2.19 3.06 20.69
N TYR A 70 -3.14 2.94 19.76
CA TYR A 70 -2.91 3.29 18.36
C TYR A 70 -2.72 4.80 18.15
N GLU A 71 -3.47 5.64 18.87
CA GLU A 71 -3.28 7.10 18.82
C GLU A 71 -1.89 7.49 19.32
N LYS A 72 -1.45 6.92 20.44
CA LYS A 72 -0.08 7.14 20.95
C LYS A 72 0.98 6.70 19.94
N LEU A 73 0.77 5.55 19.29
CA LEU A 73 1.68 5.04 18.28
C LEU A 73 1.69 5.90 17.02
N PHE A 74 0.52 6.35 16.55
CA PHE A 74 0.36 7.24 15.40
C PHE A 74 1.20 8.52 15.57
N ASN A 75 1.14 9.14 16.74
CA ASN A 75 1.92 10.34 17.07
C ASN A 75 3.44 10.09 17.16
N SER A 76 3.87 8.83 17.13
CA SER A 76 5.28 8.44 17.26
C SER A 76 5.91 7.99 15.94
N ILE A 77 5.12 7.82 14.88
CA ILE A 77 5.53 7.26 13.58
C ILE A 77 5.29 8.26 12.45
N ASN A 78 5.93 8.04 11.30
CA ASN A 78 5.91 9.00 10.18
C ASN A 78 5.05 8.56 9.00
N GLY A 79 4.47 7.36 9.06
CA GLY A 79 3.67 6.79 7.99
C GLY A 79 3.30 5.34 8.27
N LEU A 80 2.30 4.84 7.54
CA LEU A 80 1.81 3.47 7.70
C LEU A 80 1.67 2.75 6.36
N LEU A 81 2.26 1.57 6.28
CA LEU A 81 2.05 0.59 5.22
C LEU A 81 1.01 -0.46 5.67
N LEU A 82 -0.02 -0.62 4.87
CA LEU A 82 -1.01 -1.70 4.90
C LEU A 82 -0.56 -2.78 3.90
N PRO A 83 -0.02 -3.91 4.39
CA PRO A 83 0.47 -4.97 3.52
C PRO A 83 -0.67 -5.68 2.78
N GLY A 84 -0.29 -6.47 1.79
CA GLY A 84 -1.14 -7.51 1.22
C GLY A 84 -1.40 -8.63 2.22
N GLY A 85 -2.44 -9.42 1.95
CA GLY A 85 -3.00 -10.36 2.90
C GLY A 85 -4.27 -11.01 2.36
N ASP A 86 -4.90 -11.83 3.19
CA ASP A 86 -6.15 -12.52 2.85
C ASP A 86 -7.13 -12.56 4.04
N VAL A 87 -7.03 -11.59 4.95
CA VAL A 87 -7.99 -11.48 6.07
C VAL A 87 -9.28 -10.77 5.64
N ASP A 88 -10.36 -10.94 6.40
CA ASP A 88 -11.66 -10.35 6.06
C ASP A 88 -11.60 -8.80 6.04
N ILE A 89 -11.97 -8.19 4.91
CA ILE A 89 -11.89 -6.74 4.67
C ILE A 89 -12.91 -5.90 5.48
N GLN A 90 -13.80 -6.56 6.22
CA GLN A 90 -14.85 -5.95 7.03
C GLN A 90 -14.65 -6.21 8.52
N ASN A 91 -14.39 -7.48 8.87
CA ASN A 91 -14.53 -7.99 10.23
C ASN A 91 -13.22 -8.44 10.87
N SER A 92 -12.08 -8.28 10.19
CA SER A 92 -10.76 -8.58 10.77
C SER A 92 -10.27 -7.49 11.74
N LEU A 93 -9.36 -7.89 12.63
CA LEU A 93 -8.58 -7.00 13.48
C LEU A 93 -7.65 -6.11 12.67
N PHE A 94 -7.16 -6.59 11.52
CA PHE A 94 -6.47 -5.76 10.52
C PHE A 94 -7.36 -4.61 10.06
N THR A 95 -8.58 -4.91 9.59
CA THR A 95 -9.56 -3.90 9.14
C THR A 95 -9.86 -2.90 10.23
N ARG A 96 -10.09 -3.37 11.46
CA ARG A 96 -10.33 -2.49 12.61
C ARG A 96 -9.17 -1.52 12.84
N ALA A 97 -7.94 -2.01 12.87
CA ALA A 97 -6.76 -1.17 13.07
C ALA A 97 -6.56 -0.20 11.88
N ALA A 98 -6.66 -0.68 10.64
CA ALA A 98 -6.55 0.14 9.44
C ALA A 98 -7.56 1.29 9.43
N LYS A 99 -8.81 1.05 9.85
CA LYS A 99 -9.85 2.08 9.97
C LYS A 99 -9.50 3.17 10.98
N ILE A 100 -8.89 2.82 12.11
CA ILE A 100 -8.43 3.78 13.13
C ILE A 100 -7.32 4.66 12.54
N PHE A 101 -6.27 4.04 12.00
CA PHE A 101 -5.15 4.77 11.38
C PHE A 101 -5.58 5.63 10.19
N TYR A 102 -6.53 5.17 9.39
CA TYR A 102 -7.09 5.94 8.28
C TYR A 102 -7.76 7.23 8.75
N LYS A 103 -8.60 7.15 9.80
CA LYS A 103 -9.24 8.33 10.39
C LYS A 103 -8.22 9.31 10.98
N LEU A 104 -7.21 8.80 11.69
CA LEU A 104 -6.14 9.62 12.26
C LEU A 104 -5.34 10.33 11.16
N ALA A 105 -4.99 9.61 10.09
CA ALA A 105 -4.30 10.18 8.94
C ALA A 105 -5.14 11.26 8.25
N LEU A 106 -6.44 11.04 8.04
CA LEU A 106 -7.31 12.09 7.47
C LEU A 106 -7.32 13.34 8.35
N LYS A 107 -7.52 13.18 9.66
CA LYS A 107 -7.54 14.30 10.61
C LYS A 107 -6.20 15.06 10.62
N ALA A 108 -5.08 14.35 10.63
CA ALA A 108 -3.75 14.96 10.58
C ALA A 108 -3.56 15.75 9.29
N ASN A 109 -3.85 15.13 8.14
CA ASN A 109 -3.70 15.77 6.84
C ASN A 109 -4.65 16.98 6.65
N ASP A 110 -5.86 16.94 7.21
CA ASP A 110 -6.80 18.07 7.23
C ASP A 110 -6.29 19.24 8.07
N ALA A 111 -5.52 18.94 9.13
CA ALA A 111 -4.84 19.93 9.96
C ALA A 111 -3.49 20.40 9.40
N GLY A 112 -3.08 19.90 8.22
CA GLY A 112 -1.78 20.21 7.61
C GLY A 112 -0.60 19.41 8.15
N ASP A 113 -0.84 18.45 9.04
CA ASP A 113 0.16 17.50 9.53
C ASP A 113 0.23 16.29 8.59
N TYR A 114 1.29 16.23 7.78
CA TYR A 114 1.40 15.28 6.70
C TYR A 114 1.62 13.85 7.23
N PHE A 115 0.66 12.96 6.97
CA PHE A 115 0.77 11.54 7.31
C PHE A 115 0.45 10.64 6.11
N PRO A 116 1.45 9.95 5.53
CA PRO A 116 1.24 9.08 4.39
C PRO A 116 0.70 7.70 4.77
N LEU A 117 -0.26 7.21 4.00
CA LEU A 117 -0.71 5.81 4.03
C LEU A 117 -0.30 5.11 2.74
N TRP A 118 0.22 3.89 2.84
CA TRP A 118 0.56 3.06 1.69
C TRP A 118 -0.25 1.78 1.70
N GLY A 119 -0.91 1.43 0.60
CA GLY A 119 -1.65 0.17 0.47
C GLY A 119 -1.11 -0.71 -0.64
N THR A 120 -0.91 -1.99 -0.31
CA THR A 120 -0.47 -3.01 -1.26
C THR A 120 -1.41 -4.21 -1.26
N CYS A 121 -1.87 -4.65 -2.44
CA CYS A 121 -2.84 -5.76 -2.59
C CYS A 121 -4.07 -5.56 -1.67
N GLN A 122 -4.27 -6.40 -0.64
CA GLN A 122 -5.34 -6.23 0.34
C GLN A 122 -5.33 -4.85 1.01
N GLY A 123 -4.16 -4.27 1.31
CA GLY A 123 -4.07 -2.90 1.83
C GLY A 123 -4.64 -1.85 0.87
N LEU A 124 -4.49 -2.04 -0.43
CA LEU A 124 -5.11 -1.18 -1.46
C LEU A 124 -6.63 -1.35 -1.46
N GLN A 125 -7.12 -2.60 -1.42
CA GLN A 125 -8.56 -2.88 -1.30
C GLN A 125 -9.13 -2.21 -0.05
N GLN A 126 -8.42 -2.28 1.08
CA GLN A 126 -8.83 -1.70 2.34
C GLN A 126 -8.98 -0.18 2.26
N LEU A 127 -7.98 0.51 1.72
CA LEU A 127 -8.02 1.96 1.54
C LEU A 127 -9.16 2.40 0.60
N THR A 128 -9.43 1.61 -0.43
CA THR A 128 -10.53 1.87 -1.36
C THR A 128 -11.87 1.81 -0.64
N VAL A 129 -12.12 0.73 0.13
CA VAL A 129 -13.36 0.56 0.91
C VAL A 129 -13.53 1.67 1.94
N LEU A 130 -12.45 2.01 2.67
CA LEU A 130 -12.47 3.09 3.67
C LEU A 130 -12.77 4.46 3.04
N THR A 131 -12.21 4.72 1.85
CA THR A 131 -12.44 5.99 1.13
C THR A 131 -13.83 6.05 0.52
N ALA A 132 -14.35 4.94 -0.01
CA ALA A 132 -15.70 4.87 -0.55
C ALA A 132 -16.77 4.99 0.55
N ASN A 133 -16.41 4.69 1.80
CA ASN A 133 -17.35 4.51 2.90
C ASN A 133 -18.49 3.54 2.53
N LYS A 134 -18.21 2.63 1.58
CA LYS A 134 -19.11 1.64 0.99
C LYS A 134 -18.25 0.50 0.46
N TYR A 135 -18.80 -0.70 0.47
CA TYR A 135 -18.18 -1.83 -0.20
C TYR A 135 -18.37 -1.67 -1.70
N LEU A 136 -17.27 -1.43 -2.42
CA LEU A 136 -17.29 -1.52 -3.88
C LEU A 136 -17.27 -3.01 -4.24
N SER A 137 -18.13 -3.42 -5.17
CA SER A 137 -18.04 -4.75 -5.75
C SER A 137 -16.65 -4.92 -6.35
N LEU A 138 -15.84 -5.78 -5.75
CA LEU A 138 -14.55 -6.13 -6.32
C LEU A 138 -14.79 -7.05 -7.51
N SER A 139 -14.10 -6.79 -8.61
CA SER A 139 -14.17 -7.62 -9.81
C SER A 139 -13.10 -8.72 -9.74
N PRO A 140 -13.34 -9.91 -10.30
CA PRO A 140 -12.28 -10.90 -10.50
C PRO A 140 -11.11 -10.30 -11.27
N GLN A 141 -9.89 -10.79 -11.01
CA GLN A 141 -8.63 -10.29 -11.57
C GLN A 141 -8.75 -9.81 -13.02
N VAL A 142 -8.35 -8.55 -13.24
CA VAL A 142 -7.97 -8.06 -14.56
C VAL A 142 -6.51 -7.61 -14.45
N PHE A 143 -5.61 -8.23 -15.20
CA PHE A 143 -4.24 -7.76 -15.33
C PHE A 143 -4.28 -6.32 -15.85
N MET A 144 -3.89 -5.35 -15.02
CA MET A 144 -3.83 -3.95 -15.43
C MET A 144 -2.37 -3.52 -15.59
N THR A 145 -2.05 -3.02 -16.79
CA THR A 145 -0.84 -2.22 -17.01
C THR A 145 -0.96 -0.94 -16.20
N ILE A 146 -0.07 -0.76 -15.22
CA ILE A 146 -0.13 0.31 -14.19
C ILE A 146 -0.02 1.72 -14.79
N VAL A 147 0.66 1.87 -15.93
CA VAL A 147 0.91 3.18 -16.55
C VAL A 147 0.55 3.14 -18.02
N ARG A 148 -0.67 3.56 -18.37
CA ARG A 148 -1.08 3.72 -19.78
C ARG A 148 -1.12 5.17 -20.24
N ASP A 149 -1.12 6.12 -19.31
CA ASP A 149 -1.21 7.54 -19.61
C ASP A 149 0.15 8.24 -19.48
N GLY A 150 0.32 9.36 -20.20
CA GLY A 150 1.50 10.22 -20.11
C GLY A 150 1.56 11.09 -18.84
N SER A 151 0.62 10.93 -17.90
CA SER A 151 0.50 11.72 -16.67
C SER A 151 1.31 11.16 -15.50
N ALA A 152 1.96 10.01 -15.66
CA ALA A 152 2.83 9.45 -14.61
C ALA A 152 3.88 10.46 -14.13
N GLN A 153 4.52 11.19 -15.06
CA GLN A 153 5.54 12.18 -14.70
C GLN A 153 4.97 13.42 -13.98
N SER A 154 3.68 13.71 -14.10
CA SER A 154 3.01 14.75 -13.30
C SER A 154 2.55 14.26 -11.92
N SER A 155 2.57 12.95 -11.65
CA SER A 155 2.15 12.39 -10.36
C SER A 155 3.22 12.56 -9.27
N ARG A 156 2.80 12.61 -8.00
CA ARG A 156 3.75 12.63 -6.86
C ARG A 156 4.61 11.36 -6.78
N LEU A 157 4.07 10.21 -7.18
CA LEU A 157 4.74 8.91 -7.06
C LEU A 157 5.81 8.72 -8.14
N PHE A 158 5.46 9.00 -9.40
CA PHE A 158 6.29 8.67 -10.55
C PHE A 158 7.10 9.84 -11.11
N LYS A 159 6.94 11.08 -10.60
CA LYS A 159 7.69 12.25 -11.10
C LYS A 159 9.21 12.10 -11.12
N HIS A 160 9.77 11.30 -10.22
CA HIS A 160 11.22 11.06 -10.14
C HIS A 160 11.64 9.70 -10.74
N PHE A 161 10.72 8.94 -11.31
CA PHE A 161 11.07 7.66 -11.93
C PHE A 161 11.84 7.89 -13.23
N PRO A 162 12.91 7.12 -13.49
CA PRO A 162 13.60 7.14 -14.77
C PRO A 162 12.64 6.87 -15.95
N LYS A 163 12.79 7.62 -17.05
CA LYS A 163 11.89 7.49 -18.21
C LYS A 163 11.90 6.09 -18.83
N ASN A 164 13.05 5.43 -18.86
CA ASN A 164 13.19 4.05 -19.31
C ASN A 164 12.44 3.07 -18.40
N LEU A 165 12.49 3.27 -17.08
CA LEU A 165 11.71 2.45 -16.14
C LEU A 165 10.20 2.64 -16.31
N LEU A 166 9.73 3.88 -16.52
CA LEU A 166 8.32 4.15 -16.83
C LEU A 166 7.88 3.50 -18.15
N LYS A 167 8.79 3.44 -19.13
CA LYS A 167 8.55 2.72 -20.38
C LYS A 167 8.43 1.22 -20.13
N SER A 168 9.35 0.61 -19.39
CA SER A 168 9.26 -0.82 -19.05
C SER A 168 8.00 -1.14 -18.24
N LEU A 169 7.62 -0.29 -17.27
CA LEU A 169 6.37 -0.44 -16.50
C LEU A 169 5.10 -0.39 -17.37
N SER A 170 5.15 0.28 -18.53
CA SER A 170 4.01 0.37 -19.46
C SER A 170 4.00 -0.72 -20.55
N GLN A 171 5.13 -1.41 -20.77
CA GLN A 171 5.30 -2.34 -21.90
C GLN A 171 5.62 -3.78 -21.47
N GLU A 172 6.15 -3.98 -20.28
CA GLU A 172 6.67 -5.27 -19.79
C GLU A 172 5.88 -5.78 -18.58
N ASN A 173 5.88 -7.10 -18.37
CA ASN A 173 5.23 -7.73 -17.23
C ASN A 173 6.17 -7.79 -16.01
N ILE A 174 6.45 -6.61 -15.43
CA ILE A 174 7.39 -6.45 -14.31
C ILE A 174 6.69 -6.14 -12.97
N THR A 175 5.37 -6.30 -12.91
CA THR A 175 4.53 -6.02 -11.73
C THR A 175 3.81 -7.29 -11.30
N ALA A 176 4.08 -7.76 -10.09
CA ALA A 176 3.53 -9.01 -9.58
C ALA A 176 2.08 -8.85 -9.09
N ASN A 177 1.17 -9.63 -9.69
CA ASN A 177 -0.26 -9.62 -9.37
C ASN A 177 -0.68 -10.94 -8.70
N PHE A 178 -1.01 -10.87 -7.41
CA PHE A 178 -1.42 -12.01 -6.59
C PHE A 178 -2.62 -11.63 -5.71
N HIS A 179 -3.79 -11.45 -6.31
CA HIS A 179 -5.03 -11.05 -5.64
C HIS A 179 -6.22 -11.66 -6.36
N HIS A 180 -7.26 -12.18 -5.71
CA HIS A 180 -8.43 -12.69 -6.45
C HIS A 180 -9.38 -11.58 -6.92
N TRP A 181 -9.20 -10.37 -6.37
CA TRP A 181 -10.16 -9.29 -6.38
C TRP A 181 -9.48 -7.96 -6.71
N SER A 182 -10.09 -7.18 -7.60
CA SER A 182 -9.61 -5.88 -8.05
C SER A 182 -10.71 -4.82 -7.98
N VAL A 183 -10.32 -3.55 -7.93
CA VAL A 183 -11.26 -2.42 -8.04
C VAL A 183 -11.43 -2.11 -9.53
N SER A 184 -12.64 -2.25 -10.08
CA SER A 184 -12.88 -1.91 -11.48
C SER A 184 -12.70 -0.41 -11.72
N LEU A 185 -12.26 -0.03 -12.93
CA LEU A 185 -12.11 1.38 -13.31
C LEU A 185 -13.43 2.16 -13.18
N GLN A 186 -14.58 1.51 -13.40
CA GLN A 186 -15.88 2.14 -13.22
C GLN A 186 -16.16 2.45 -11.75
N ASN A 187 -15.95 1.49 -10.85
CA ASN A 187 -16.13 1.70 -9.41
C ASN A 187 -15.13 2.73 -8.86
N PHE A 188 -13.91 2.72 -9.40
CA PHE A 188 -12.91 3.73 -9.06
C PHE A 188 -13.32 5.13 -9.52
N ARG A 189 -13.82 5.31 -10.75
CA ARG A 189 -14.30 6.63 -11.21
C ARG A 189 -15.43 7.19 -10.35
N VAL A 190 -16.43 6.37 -10.02
CA VAL A 190 -17.53 6.78 -9.13
C VAL A 190 -16.99 7.21 -7.76
N LEU A 191 -15.99 6.52 -7.23
CA LEU A 191 -15.33 6.90 -5.97
C LEU A 191 -14.71 8.30 -6.05
N LEU A 192 -14.03 8.61 -7.14
CA LEU A 192 -13.36 9.91 -7.34
C LEU A 192 -14.37 11.04 -7.45
N ASP A 193 -15.44 10.84 -8.22
CA ASP A 193 -16.49 11.85 -8.42
C ASP A 193 -17.15 12.22 -7.09
N VAL A 194 -17.49 11.23 -6.26
CA VAL A 194 -18.09 11.44 -4.93
C VAL A 194 -17.16 12.26 -4.01
N ARG A 195 -15.85 12.14 -4.17
CA ARG A 195 -14.86 12.84 -3.35
C ARG A 195 -14.38 14.16 -3.96
N GLY A 196 -14.88 14.54 -5.13
CA GLY A 196 -14.45 15.75 -5.83
C GLY A 196 -13.00 15.68 -6.31
N ILE A 197 -12.55 14.48 -6.68
CA ILE A 197 -11.16 14.20 -7.03
C ILE A 197 -11.02 14.14 -8.57
N PRO A 198 -10.19 14.98 -9.20
CA PRO A 198 -10.06 15.01 -10.66
C PRO A 198 -9.41 13.75 -11.25
N TYR A 199 -9.95 13.23 -12.37
CA TYR A 199 -9.41 12.00 -12.98
C TYR A 199 -8.02 12.17 -13.62
N SER A 200 -7.70 13.35 -14.15
CA SER A 200 -6.37 13.70 -14.72
C SER A 200 -5.24 13.64 -13.70
N GLU A 201 -5.67 13.66 -12.46
CA GLU A 201 -4.84 13.85 -11.33
C GLU A 201 -4.75 12.37 -10.73
N THR A 202 -5.68 11.43 -11.08
CA THR A 202 -5.68 10.01 -10.68
C THR A 202 -4.68 9.21 -11.49
N GLN A 203 -3.46 9.31 -11.05
CA GLN A 203 -2.83 8.11 -10.53
C GLN A 203 -2.71 8.40 -9.05
N ILE A 204 -3.49 7.71 -8.21
CA ILE A 204 -3.43 7.84 -6.76
C ILE A 204 -4.04 9.16 -6.23
N TYR A 205 -5.25 9.11 -5.68
CA TYR A 205 -5.79 10.24 -4.91
C TYR A 205 -6.42 9.86 -3.58
N GLY A 206 -6.39 10.72 -2.56
CA GLY A 206 -5.99 12.14 -2.54
C GLY A 206 -5.87 12.61 -1.10
N LYS A 207 -4.85 13.46 -0.83
CA LYS A 207 -4.24 13.76 0.48
C LYS A 207 -3.32 12.66 1.03
N ASN A 208 -2.26 12.34 0.28
CA ASN A 208 -1.04 11.68 0.81
C ASN A 208 -1.12 10.16 1.00
N ILE A 209 -2.10 9.51 0.40
CA ILE A 209 -2.19 8.05 0.32
C ILE A 209 -1.53 7.59 -0.98
N ILE A 210 -0.62 6.63 -0.94
CA ILE A 210 0.10 6.09 -2.11
C ILE A 210 -0.30 4.62 -2.33
N TYR A 211 -0.57 4.25 -3.58
CA TYR A 211 -0.99 2.91 -3.97
C TYR A 211 0.08 2.23 -4.81
N VAL A 212 0.48 1.02 -4.42
CA VAL A 212 1.33 0.16 -5.25
C VAL A 212 0.92 -1.30 -5.09
N GLU A 213 0.57 -1.91 -6.21
CA GLU A 213 0.41 -3.36 -6.33
C GLU A 213 1.80 -3.99 -6.49
N ASN A 214 2.31 -4.63 -5.44
CA ASN A 214 3.51 -5.47 -5.51
C ASN A 214 3.48 -6.55 -4.42
N TYR A 215 3.61 -7.82 -4.77
CA TYR A 215 3.94 -8.88 -3.82
C TYR A 215 5.08 -9.74 -4.38
N TYR A 216 6.18 -9.84 -3.63
CA TYR A 216 7.23 -10.82 -3.87
C TYR A 216 7.11 -11.96 -2.86
N GLY A 217 6.62 -13.11 -3.31
CA GLY A 217 6.68 -14.37 -2.59
C GLY A 217 7.63 -15.33 -3.32
N TYR A 218 8.65 -15.82 -2.63
CA TYR A 218 9.50 -16.89 -3.13
C TYR A 218 8.66 -18.17 -3.26
N LYS A 219 8.60 -18.77 -4.46
CA LYS A 219 8.28 -20.20 -4.58
C LYS A 219 9.50 -20.97 -4.07
N LYS A 220 9.30 -21.86 -3.10
CA LYS A 220 10.21 -22.99 -2.89
C LYS A 220 10.02 -23.98 -4.02
#